data_AF-A0A497IIL1-F1
#
_entry.id   AF-A0A497IIL1-F1
#
_cell.length_a   1.000
_cell.length_b   1.000
_cell.length_c   1.000
_cell.angle_alpha   90.00
_cell.angle_beta   90.00
_cell.angle_gamma   90.00
#
_symmetry.space_group_name_H-M   'P 1'
#
loop_
_entity.id
_entity.type
_entity.pdbx_description
1 polymer ?
#
loop_
_entity_poly.entity_id
_entity_poly.type
_entity_poly.pdbx_seq_one_letter_code
_entity_poly.pdbx_strand_id
1 'polypeptide(L)'
;MRQTVYTITNTARMMRTQYSGTILIVEGSTDSRVYGRLVSKTECRIIPAEGKEKAINALEMLEKDSFNGVLTIVDADFWKIEGVEPNNSNILLTDSHDLETMILYSDALDSVLSEFGSDPKIMDLGKPIRDILLESGLPIGYLRWLSSTTKDNLSLKFKKLSFDKFVNKNTLIVNIDNLIEQAKTNSKNY
;
A
#
# COMPACT_ATOMS: atom_id res chain seq x y z
N MET A 1 8.55 -21.88 1.50
CA MET A 1 7.79 -22.07 2.76
C MET A 1 6.85 -20.88 2.92
N ARG A 2 5.55 -21.09 3.18
CA ARG A 2 4.59 -19.98 3.30
C ARG A 2 4.86 -19.22 4.61
N GLN A 3 5.05 -17.90 4.55
CA GLN A 3 5.26 -17.10 5.74
C GLN A 3 3.99 -17.04 6.59
N THR A 4 4.13 -17.32 7.88
CA THR A 4 3.06 -17.29 8.89
C THR A 4 3.37 -16.26 9.97
N VAL A 5 2.38 -15.92 10.81
CA VAL A 5 2.58 -15.08 12.01
C VAL A 5 3.68 -15.66 12.90
N TYR A 6 3.70 -16.98 13.11
CA TYR A 6 4.75 -17.69 13.86
C TYR A 6 6.13 -17.56 13.21
N THR A 7 6.21 -17.58 11.88
CA THR A 7 7.48 -17.39 11.18
C THR A 7 8.04 -15.99 11.47
N ILE A 8 7.21 -14.96 11.37
CA ILE A 8 7.59 -13.55 11.62
C ILE A 8 8.05 -13.38 13.07
N THR A 9 7.27 -13.86 14.03
CA THR A 9 7.57 -13.71 15.46
C THR A 9 8.83 -14.48 15.86
N ASN A 10 9.01 -15.71 15.36
CA ASN A 10 10.24 -16.47 15.61
C ASN A 10 11.45 -15.82 14.97
N THR A 11 11.33 -15.24 13.77
CA THR A 11 12.40 -14.45 13.15
C THR A 11 12.79 -13.27 14.05
N ALA A 12 11.83 -12.51 14.58
CA ALA A 12 12.10 -11.39 15.49
C ALA A 12 12.79 -11.85 16.79
N ARG A 13 12.30 -12.93 17.42
CA ARG A 13 12.92 -13.53 18.62
C ARG A 13 14.34 -14.01 18.38
N MET A 14 14.58 -14.71 17.27
CA MET A 14 15.92 -15.15 16.88
C MET A 14 16.84 -13.95 16.65
N MET A 15 16.39 -12.91 15.95
CA MET A 15 17.18 -11.69 15.76
C MET A 15 17.58 -11.06 17.09
N ARG A 16 16.65 -10.99 18.07
CA ARG A 16 16.86 -10.38 19.38
C ARG A 16 18.00 -11.04 20.18
N THR A 17 18.33 -12.30 19.94
CA THR A 17 19.47 -12.99 20.59
C THR A 17 20.84 -12.38 20.27
N GLN A 18 20.94 -11.64 19.16
CA GLN A 18 22.18 -11.06 18.65
C GLN A 18 22.06 -9.55 18.41
N TYR A 19 20.90 -8.95 18.73
CA TYR A 19 20.57 -7.61 18.29
C TYR A 19 19.66 -6.89 19.28
N SER A 20 20.09 -5.72 19.75
CA SER A 20 19.34 -4.90 20.71
C SER A 20 18.59 -3.72 20.08
N GLY A 21 18.79 -3.43 18.80
CA GLY A 21 18.11 -2.32 18.12
C GLY A 21 16.63 -2.58 17.78
N THR A 22 16.04 -1.68 17.00
CA THR A 22 14.61 -1.73 16.67
C THR A 22 14.33 -2.78 15.61
N ILE A 23 13.24 -3.53 15.77
CA ILE A 23 12.69 -4.40 14.74
C ILE A 23 11.46 -3.73 14.15
N LEU A 24 11.51 -3.44 12.86
CA LEU A 24 10.41 -2.86 12.11
C LEU A 24 9.72 -3.97 11.31
N ILE A 25 8.45 -4.24 11.62
CA ILE A 25 7.60 -5.13 10.82
C ILE A 25 6.87 -4.26 9.79
N VAL A 26 6.90 -4.66 8.53
CA VAL A 26 6.23 -3.94 7.44
C VAL A 26 5.30 -4.88 6.69
N GLU A 27 4.28 -4.34 6.03
CA GLU A 27 3.26 -5.13 5.33
C GLU A 27 3.85 -6.09 4.29
N GLY A 28 4.73 -5.62 3.40
CA GLY A 28 5.28 -6.42 2.31
C GLY A 28 6.75 -6.19 2.01
N SER A 29 7.25 -6.96 1.04
CA SER A 29 8.64 -6.87 0.58
C SER A 29 8.95 -5.58 -0.21
N THR A 30 7.94 -5.00 -0.87
CA THR A 30 7.99 -3.65 -1.46
C THR A 30 8.25 -2.59 -0.40
N ASP A 31 7.48 -2.62 0.69
CA ASP A 31 7.58 -1.70 1.82
C ASP A 31 8.96 -1.77 2.48
N SER A 32 9.46 -2.99 2.67
CA SER A 32 10.79 -3.23 3.24
C SER A 32 11.89 -2.52 2.44
N ARG A 33 11.76 -2.47 1.10
CA ARG A 33 12.73 -1.78 0.24
C ARG A 33 12.63 -0.26 0.36
N VAL A 34 11.44 0.29 0.55
CA VAL A 34 11.22 1.74 0.72
C VAL A 34 11.71 2.17 2.10
N TYR A 35 11.17 1.60 3.17
CA TYR A 35 11.55 1.95 4.53
C TYR A 35 13.01 1.61 4.85
N GLY A 36 13.59 0.58 4.22
CA GLY A 36 15.01 0.25 4.33
C GLY A 36 15.97 1.35 3.86
N ARG A 37 15.48 2.35 3.11
CA ARG A 37 16.24 3.54 2.72
C ARG A 37 16.12 4.67 3.75
N LEU A 38 15.12 4.62 4.62
CA LEU A 38 14.76 5.65 5.58
C LEU A 38 15.22 5.34 7.01
N VAL A 39 15.59 4.08 7.29
CA VAL A 39 16.06 3.63 8.60
C VAL A 39 17.56 3.33 8.60
N SER A 40 18.20 3.46 9.77
CA SER A 40 19.59 3.04 9.96
C SER A 40 19.70 1.52 9.85
N LYS A 41 20.63 1.02 9.03
CA LYS A 41 20.91 -0.41 8.89
C LYS A 41 21.58 -1.03 10.12
N THR A 42 22.16 -0.21 11.01
CA THR A 42 22.73 -0.68 12.28
C THR A 42 21.69 -0.65 13.39
N GLU A 43 20.81 0.36 13.42
CA GLU A 43 19.85 0.57 14.52
C GLU A 43 18.44 0.03 14.24
N CYS A 44 18.15 -0.39 13.00
CA CYS A 44 16.88 -1.01 12.64
C CYS A 44 17.05 -2.25 11.75
N ARG A 45 16.28 -3.30 12.04
CA ARG A 45 16.11 -4.48 11.16
C ARG A 45 14.66 -4.60 10.72
N ILE A 46 14.44 -4.90 9.43
CA ILE A 46 13.10 -4.95 8.85
C ILE A 46 12.67 -6.40 8.60
N ILE A 47 11.43 -6.75 8.95
CA ILE A 47 10.79 -8.03 8.64
C ILE A 47 9.52 -7.76 7.81
N PRO A 48 9.47 -8.15 6.52
CA PRO A 48 8.23 -8.09 5.74
C PRO A 48 7.27 -9.18 6.20
N ALA A 49 5.98 -8.86 6.36
CA ALA A 49 4.97 -9.77 6.90
C ALA A 49 4.13 -10.50 5.83
N GLU A 50 4.16 -10.01 4.58
CA GLU A 50 3.34 -10.49 3.45
C GLU A 50 1.84 -10.42 3.77
N GLY A 51 1.42 -9.25 4.26
CA GLY A 51 0.04 -8.82 4.50
C GLY A 51 -0.19 -8.15 5.85
N LYS A 52 -0.99 -7.07 5.85
CA LYS A 52 -1.40 -6.28 7.03
C LYS A 52 -1.76 -7.11 8.26
N GLU A 53 -2.72 -8.04 8.11
CA GLU A 53 -3.19 -8.87 9.22
C GLU A 53 -2.06 -9.66 9.88
N LYS A 54 -1.11 -10.16 9.10
CA LYS A 54 0.02 -10.90 9.67
C LYS A 54 0.99 -9.98 10.40
N ALA A 55 1.20 -8.76 9.90
CA ALA A 55 2.05 -7.77 10.54
C ALA A 55 1.50 -7.39 11.92
N ILE A 56 0.21 -7.08 11.98
CA ILE A 56 -0.51 -6.72 13.21
C ILE A 56 -0.51 -7.90 14.21
N ASN A 57 -0.93 -9.08 13.78
CA ASN A 57 -0.96 -10.27 14.65
C ASN A 57 0.43 -10.68 15.15
N ALA A 58 1.49 -10.43 14.36
CA ALA A 58 2.86 -10.69 14.79
C ALA A 58 3.33 -9.72 15.88
N LEU A 59 3.00 -8.43 15.76
CA LEU A 59 3.24 -7.44 16.80
C LEU A 59 2.55 -7.83 18.11
N GLU A 60 1.24 -8.11 18.06
CA GLU A 60 0.48 -8.50 19.25
C GLU A 60 1.05 -9.74 19.93
N MET A 61 1.52 -10.72 19.15
CA MET A 61 2.14 -11.92 19.69
C MET A 61 3.50 -11.64 20.33
N LEU A 62 4.28 -10.70 19.80
CA LEU A 62 5.55 -10.28 20.41
C LEU A 62 5.31 -9.48 21.70
N GLU A 63 4.33 -8.58 21.72
CA GLU A 63 4.01 -7.77 22.90
C GLU A 63 3.46 -8.60 24.06
N LYS A 64 2.68 -9.65 23.78
CA LYS A 64 2.25 -10.62 24.80
C LYS A 64 3.41 -11.27 25.54
N ASP A 65 4.57 -11.37 24.90
CA ASP A 65 5.81 -11.89 25.49
C ASP A 65 6.70 -10.77 26.08
N SER A 66 6.18 -9.55 26.23
CA SER A 66 6.93 -8.37 26.68
C SER A 66 8.16 -8.07 25.79
N PHE A 67 8.06 -8.34 24.49
CA PHE A 67 9.13 -8.08 23.54
C PHE A 67 9.29 -6.57 23.29
N ASN A 68 10.46 -6.04 23.63
CA ASN A 68 10.75 -4.61 23.50
C ASN A 68 11.36 -4.24 22.14
N GLY A 69 11.18 -2.99 21.73
CA GLY A 69 11.82 -2.40 20.56
C GLY A 69 11.30 -2.96 19.23
N VAL A 70 9.98 -3.09 19.12
CA VAL A 70 9.29 -3.49 17.89
C VAL A 70 8.29 -2.41 17.48
N LEU A 71 8.22 -2.11 16.19
CA LEU A 71 7.28 -1.19 15.58
C LEU A 71 6.71 -1.85 14.32
N THR A 72 5.46 -1.57 13.99
CA THR A 72 4.80 -2.08 12.78
C THR A 72 4.27 -0.94 11.94
N ILE A 73 4.55 -0.96 10.63
CA ILE A 73 3.96 -0.04 9.66
C ILE A 73 3.13 -0.83 8.64
N VAL A 74 1.88 -0.43 8.44
CA VAL A 74 0.98 -1.04 7.45
C VAL A 74 0.29 0.03 6.61
N ASP A 75 -0.21 -0.36 5.44
CA ASP A 75 -0.99 0.55 4.60
C ASP A 75 -2.26 0.99 5.35
N ALA A 76 -2.72 2.21 5.13
CA ALA A 76 -3.99 2.64 5.70
C ALA A 76 -5.18 1.96 5.01
N ASP A 77 -5.03 1.51 3.77
CA ASP A 77 -6.14 1.12 2.88
C ASP A 77 -7.30 2.12 3.04
N PHE A 78 -8.50 1.64 3.34
CA PHE A 78 -9.68 2.47 3.57
C PHE A 78 -9.90 2.87 5.04
N TRP A 79 -9.02 2.46 5.98
CA TRP A 79 -9.22 2.71 7.41
C TRP A 79 -9.42 4.20 7.72
N LYS A 80 -8.64 5.09 7.08
CA LYS A 80 -8.76 6.55 7.28
C LYS A 80 -10.13 7.10 6.91
N ILE A 81 -10.67 6.72 5.75
CA ILE A 81 -11.99 7.19 5.30
C ILE A 81 -13.13 6.46 6.03
N GLU A 82 -12.84 5.35 6.70
CA GLU A 82 -13.77 4.61 7.54
C GLU A 82 -13.70 5.01 9.03
N GLY A 83 -12.78 5.89 9.41
CA GLY A 83 -12.57 6.31 10.80
C GLY A 83 -12.03 5.19 11.70
N VAL A 84 -11.31 4.23 11.12
CA VAL A 84 -10.66 3.14 11.85
C VAL A 84 -9.26 3.60 12.27
N GLU A 85 -9.04 3.64 13.57
CA GLU A 85 -7.73 3.94 14.17
C GLU A 85 -7.10 2.65 14.71
N PRO A 86 -5.77 2.49 14.63
CA PRO A 86 -5.09 1.39 15.29
C PRO A 86 -5.32 1.43 16.81
N ASN A 87 -5.61 0.28 17.41
CA ASN A 87 -5.78 0.16 18.86
C ASN A 87 -4.46 0.03 19.63
N ASN A 88 -3.32 0.16 18.93
CA ASN A 88 -1.98 -0.08 19.45
C ASN A 88 -1.04 1.05 18.99
N SER A 89 -0.33 1.66 19.94
CA SER A 89 0.62 2.75 19.68
C SER A 89 1.86 2.34 18.87
N ASN A 90 2.16 1.04 18.82
CA ASN A 90 3.26 0.49 18.03
C ASN A 90 2.84 0.13 16.59
N ILE A 91 1.60 0.46 16.19
CA ILE A 91 1.14 0.37 14.80
C ILE A 91 1.06 1.78 14.23
N LEU A 92 1.79 2.01 13.14
CA LEU A 92 1.69 3.21 12.33
C LEU A 92 1.03 2.86 10.99
N LEU A 93 0.25 3.80 10.48
CA LEU A 93 -0.37 3.71 9.17
C LEU A 93 0.39 4.61 8.18
N THR A 94 0.36 4.26 6.90
CA THR A 94 0.74 5.20 5.82
C THR A 94 -0.08 6.49 5.90
N ASP A 95 0.49 7.62 5.47
CA ASP A 95 -0.17 8.93 5.52
C ASP A 95 -1.36 9.04 4.55
N SER A 96 -1.27 8.37 3.40
CA SER A 96 -2.38 8.12 2.47
C SER A 96 -2.77 6.64 2.50
N HIS A 97 -3.48 6.16 1.47
CA HIS A 97 -4.00 4.79 1.42
C HIS A 97 -2.90 3.71 1.47
N ASP A 98 -1.78 3.94 0.80
CA ASP A 98 -0.65 3.01 0.66
C ASP A 98 0.64 3.80 0.36
N LEU A 99 1.77 3.11 0.25
CA LEU A 99 3.04 3.74 -0.12
C LEU A 99 3.02 4.41 -1.49
N GLU A 100 2.39 3.81 -2.50
CA GLU A 100 2.31 4.37 -3.85
C GLU A 100 1.62 5.74 -3.86
N THR A 101 0.52 5.87 -3.11
CA THR A 101 -0.20 7.14 -2.97
C THR A 101 0.61 8.17 -2.17
N MET A 102 1.44 7.75 -1.20
CA MET A 102 2.37 8.66 -0.51
C MET A 102 3.43 9.19 -1.48
N ILE A 103 3.97 8.31 -2.34
CA ILE A 103 4.94 8.69 -3.37
C ILE A 103 4.31 9.68 -4.36
N LEU A 104 3.09 9.42 -4.83
CA LEU A 104 2.35 10.32 -5.72
C LEU A 104 2.07 11.69 -5.09
N TYR A 105 1.80 11.71 -3.78
CA TYR A 105 1.57 12.94 -3.02
C TYR A 105 2.86 13.74 -2.80
N SER A 106 4.02 13.08 -2.77
CA SER A 106 5.33 13.71 -2.58
C SER A 106 5.92 14.37 -3.84
N ASP A 107 7.01 15.10 -3.66
CA ASP A 107 7.82 15.69 -4.74
C ASP A 107 8.56 14.65 -5.60
N ALA A 108 8.48 13.37 -5.23
CA ALA A 108 9.06 12.29 -6.02
C ALA A 108 8.44 12.21 -7.42
N LEU A 109 7.12 12.47 -7.54
CA LEU A 109 6.46 12.55 -8.84
C LEU A 109 7.08 13.65 -9.69
N ASP A 110 7.26 14.84 -9.13
CA ASP A 110 7.81 16.00 -9.85
C ASP A 110 9.24 15.72 -10.32
N SER A 111 10.05 15.06 -9.47
CA SER A 111 11.42 14.64 -9.81
C SER A 111 11.45 13.63 -10.97
N VAL A 112 10.51 12.69 -11.00
CA VAL A 112 10.39 11.71 -12.10
C VAL A 112 9.96 12.41 -13.38
N LEU A 113 9.01 13.35 -13.29
CA LEU A 113 8.54 14.10 -14.45
C LEU A 113 9.60 15.05 -15.01
N SER A 114 10.43 15.67 -14.16
CA SER A 114 11.52 16.54 -14.63
C SER A 114 12.63 15.77 -15.34
N GLU A 115 12.89 14.53 -14.93
CA GLU A 115 13.97 13.71 -15.50
C GLU A 115 13.53 12.92 -16.74
N PHE A 116 12.30 12.39 -16.73
CA PHE A 116 11.83 11.46 -17.77
C PHE A 116 10.60 11.95 -18.55
N GLY A 117 9.99 13.06 -18.12
CA GLY A 117 8.82 13.64 -18.76
C GLY A 117 9.14 14.29 -20.10
N SER A 118 8.11 14.44 -20.92
CA SER A 118 8.19 15.17 -22.19
C SER A 118 7.35 16.42 -22.09
N ASP A 119 7.98 17.59 -22.02
CA ASP A 119 7.28 18.87 -21.82
C ASP A 119 6.09 19.06 -22.77
N PRO A 120 6.21 18.82 -24.10
CA PRO A 120 5.07 18.97 -24.99
C PRO A 120 3.88 18.07 -24.60
N LYS A 121 4.14 16.79 -24.28
CA LYS A 121 3.08 15.84 -23.89
C LYS A 121 2.45 16.21 -22.55
N ILE A 122 3.25 16.71 -21.62
CA ILE A 122 2.77 17.15 -20.31
C ILE A 122 1.89 18.39 -20.46
N MET A 123 2.32 19.35 -21.29
CA MET A 123 1.54 20.55 -21.59
C MET A 123 0.22 20.22 -22.30
N ASP A 124 0.23 19.26 -23.23
CA ASP A 124 -0.98 18.82 -23.96
C ASP A 124 -2.07 18.25 -23.04
N LEU A 125 -1.71 17.78 -21.83
CA LEU A 125 -2.69 17.30 -20.84
C LEU A 125 -3.53 18.43 -20.25
N GLY A 126 -3.09 19.68 -20.33
CA GLY A 126 -3.87 20.87 -19.95
C GLY A 126 -4.13 21.06 -18.45
N LYS A 127 -3.58 20.20 -17.58
CA LYS A 127 -3.67 20.29 -16.12
C LYS A 127 -2.47 19.58 -15.45
N PRO A 128 -2.15 19.90 -14.18
CA PRO A 128 -1.07 19.23 -13.46
C PRO A 128 -1.27 17.70 -13.45
N ILE A 129 -0.21 16.95 -13.75
CA ILE A 129 -0.29 15.48 -13.88
C ILE A 129 -0.84 14.84 -12.60
N ARG A 130 -0.41 15.33 -11.43
CA ARG A 130 -0.88 14.84 -10.12
C ARG A 130 -2.41 14.89 -10.03
N ASP A 131 -3.03 15.98 -10.44
CA ASP A 131 -4.48 16.14 -10.43
C ASP A 131 -5.17 15.16 -11.38
N ILE A 132 -4.58 14.91 -12.57
CA ILE A 132 -5.10 13.90 -13.50
C ILE A 132 -5.09 12.51 -12.90
N LEU A 133 -3.97 12.14 -12.28
CA LEU A 133 -3.81 10.82 -11.67
C LEU A 133 -4.78 10.64 -10.50
N LEU A 134 -4.95 11.66 -9.65
CA LEU A 134 -5.88 11.62 -8.53
C LEU A 134 -7.34 11.54 -9.00
N GLU A 135 -7.76 12.42 -9.91
CA GLU A 135 -9.12 12.42 -10.46
C GLU A 135 -9.45 11.11 -11.20
N SER A 136 -8.49 10.58 -11.95
CA SER A 136 -8.69 9.33 -12.71
C SER A 136 -8.62 8.10 -11.83
N GLY A 137 -7.82 8.13 -10.77
CA GLY A 137 -7.72 7.05 -9.78
C GLY A 137 -8.94 6.97 -8.87
N LEU A 138 -9.61 8.09 -8.60
CA LEU A 138 -10.70 8.17 -7.62
C LEU A 138 -11.88 7.21 -7.92
N PRO A 139 -12.42 7.10 -9.15
CA PRO A 139 -13.45 6.10 -9.46
C PRO A 139 -13.00 4.65 -9.22
N ILE A 140 -11.73 4.35 -9.46
CA ILE A 140 -11.15 3.00 -9.22
C ILE A 140 -11.10 2.75 -7.71
N GLY A 141 -10.64 3.74 -6.93
CA GLY A 141 -10.62 3.69 -5.46
C GLY A 141 -12.02 3.47 -4.88
N TYR A 142 -13.01 4.25 -5.33
CA TYR A 142 -14.41 4.07 -4.90
C TYR A 142 -14.97 2.70 -5.25
N LEU A 143 -14.73 2.20 -6.46
CA LEU A 143 -15.22 0.88 -6.86
C LEU A 143 -14.57 -0.24 -6.02
N ARG A 144 -13.28 -0.11 -5.71
CA ARG A 144 -12.58 -1.03 -4.79
C ARG A 144 -13.15 -0.97 -3.38
N TRP A 145 -13.44 0.25 -2.90
CA TRP A 145 -14.01 0.46 -1.58
C TRP A 145 -15.42 -0.11 -1.45
N LEU A 146 -16.31 0.16 -2.41
CA LEU A 146 -17.66 -0.43 -2.44
C LEU A 146 -17.61 -1.97 -2.49
N SER A 147 -16.60 -2.53 -3.17
CA SER A 147 -16.39 -3.97 -3.23
C SER A 147 -15.73 -4.57 -1.98
N SER A 148 -15.25 -3.76 -1.05
CA SER A 148 -14.62 -4.24 0.18
C SER A 148 -15.66 -4.86 1.12
N THR A 149 -15.17 -5.67 2.08
CA THR A 149 -16.02 -6.37 3.06
C THR A 149 -16.68 -5.43 4.07
N THR A 150 -16.23 -4.19 4.18
CA THR A 150 -16.74 -3.16 5.10
C THR A 150 -17.85 -2.31 4.47
N LYS A 151 -18.15 -2.50 3.17
CA LYS A 151 -19.19 -1.79 2.40
C LYS A 151 -20.18 -2.78 1.78
N ASP A 152 -20.49 -2.63 0.49
CA ASP A 152 -21.51 -3.40 -0.21
C ASP A 152 -21.03 -4.83 -0.54
N ASN A 153 -19.74 -5.12 -0.34
CA ASN A 153 -19.14 -6.44 -0.54
C ASN A 153 -19.47 -7.04 -1.92
N LEU A 154 -19.36 -6.22 -2.96
CA LEU A 154 -19.71 -6.55 -4.35
C LEU A 154 -18.91 -7.74 -4.94
N SER A 155 -17.91 -8.26 -4.21
CA SER A 155 -17.11 -9.42 -4.60
C SER A 155 -16.35 -9.24 -5.93
N LEU A 156 -16.06 -7.99 -6.32
CA LEU A 156 -15.34 -7.67 -7.53
C LEU A 156 -13.84 -8.03 -7.40
N LYS A 157 -13.26 -8.47 -8.51
CA LYS A 157 -11.84 -8.84 -8.63
C LYS A 157 -11.11 -7.81 -9.48
N PHE A 158 -10.13 -7.16 -8.87
CA PHE A 158 -9.33 -6.10 -9.50
C PHE A 158 -7.93 -6.56 -9.94
N LYS A 159 -7.57 -7.83 -9.72
CA LYS A 159 -6.31 -8.38 -10.20
C LYS A 159 -6.41 -8.62 -11.71
N LYS A 160 -5.34 -8.28 -12.44
CA LYS A 160 -5.20 -8.49 -13.90
C LYS A 160 -6.26 -7.75 -14.75
N LEU A 161 -6.71 -6.57 -14.31
CA LEU A 161 -7.53 -5.71 -15.16
C LEU A 161 -6.72 -5.21 -16.36
N SER A 162 -7.34 -5.20 -17.53
CA SER A 162 -6.79 -4.61 -18.75
C SER A 162 -7.03 -3.10 -18.74
N PHE A 163 -6.09 -2.34 -18.17
CA PHE A 163 -6.20 -0.89 -18.02
C PHE A 163 -6.43 -0.15 -19.35
N ASP A 164 -5.86 -0.65 -20.45
CA ASP A 164 -6.02 -0.12 -21.80
C ASP A 164 -7.48 -0.05 -22.28
N LYS A 165 -8.38 -0.85 -21.69
CA LYS A 165 -9.80 -0.86 -22.05
C LYS A 165 -10.61 0.27 -21.42
N PHE A 166 -10.10 0.87 -20.34
CA PHE A 166 -10.83 1.91 -19.61
C PHE A 166 -9.98 3.15 -19.26
N VAL A 167 -8.67 3.17 -19.56
CA VAL A 167 -7.80 4.34 -19.39
C VAL A 167 -7.40 4.85 -20.77
N ASN A 168 -7.68 6.12 -21.05
CA ASN A 168 -7.20 6.76 -22.27
C ASN A 168 -5.69 7.05 -22.15
N LYS A 169 -4.87 6.48 -23.03
CA LYS A 169 -3.40 6.64 -22.98
C LYS A 169 -2.88 8.07 -23.19
N ASN A 170 -3.67 8.93 -23.84
CA ASN A 170 -3.26 10.29 -24.18
C ASN A 170 -3.73 11.30 -23.13
N THR A 171 -4.93 11.10 -22.56
CA THR A 171 -5.49 12.02 -21.57
C THR A 171 -5.38 11.51 -20.13
N LEU A 172 -5.04 10.23 -19.96
CA LEU A 172 -5.02 9.47 -18.70
C LEU A 172 -6.39 9.36 -18.00
N ILE A 173 -7.46 9.79 -18.65
CA ILE A 173 -8.82 9.79 -18.11
C ILE A 173 -9.39 8.38 -18.11
N VAL A 174 -10.07 8.02 -17.02
CA VAL A 174 -10.81 6.76 -16.87
C VAL A 174 -12.23 6.88 -17.45
N ASN A 175 -12.59 5.94 -18.32
CA ASN A 175 -13.97 5.69 -18.72
C ASN A 175 -14.63 4.79 -17.67
N ILE A 176 -15.60 5.34 -16.93
CA ILE A 176 -16.25 4.67 -15.80
C ILE A 176 -17.09 3.46 -16.24
N ASP A 177 -17.81 3.57 -17.36
CA ASP A 177 -18.65 2.48 -17.87
C ASP A 177 -17.79 1.26 -18.24
N ASN A 178 -16.69 1.51 -18.96
CA ASN A 178 -15.73 0.46 -19.32
C ASN A 178 -15.03 -0.13 -18.09
N LEU A 179 -14.69 0.70 -17.08
CA LEU A 179 -14.14 0.23 -15.82
C LEU A 179 -15.09 -0.77 -15.13
N ILE A 180 -16.38 -0.42 -15.04
CA ILE A 180 -17.40 -1.27 -14.43
C ILE A 180 -17.56 -2.57 -15.23
N GLU A 181 -17.63 -2.48 -16.56
CA GLU A 181 -17.76 -3.65 -17.43
C GLU A 181 -16.56 -4.60 -17.28
N GLN A 182 -15.33 -4.04 -17.28
CA GLN A 182 -14.12 -4.83 -17.08
C GLN A 182 -14.08 -5.48 -15.69
N ALA A 183 -14.41 -4.73 -14.63
CA ALA A 183 -14.45 -5.27 -13.29
C ALA A 183 -15.46 -6.43 -13.17
N LYS A 184 -16.68 -6.28 -13.72
CA LYS A 184 -17.70 -7.33 -13.74
C LYS A 184 -17.25 -8.55 -14.54
N THR A 185 -16.71 -8.35 -15.74
CA THR A 185 -16.27 -9.45 -16.62
C THR A 185 -15.13 -10.22 -15.98
N ASN A 186 -14.13 -9.52 -15.45
CA ASN A 186 -12.99 -10.13 -14.79
C ASN A 186 -13.41 -10.95 -13.57
N SER A 187 -14.41 -10.47 -12.81
CA SER A 187 -14.92 -11.16 -11.62
C SER A 187 -15.68 -12.46 -11.91
N LYS A 188 -16.25 -12.61 -13.11
CA LYS A 188 -16.93 -13.85 -13.53
C LYS A 188 -15.97 -14.96 -13.97
N ASN A 189 -14.74 -14.61 -14.30
CA ASN A 189 -13.73 -15.55 -14.82
C ASN A 189 -12.90 -16.20 -13.70
N TYR A 190 -13.32 -16.04 -12.43
CA TYR A 190 -12.71 -16.57 -11.22
C TYR A 190 -13.78 -17.25 -10.36
#